data_AF-A0A918IK68-F1
#
_entry.id   AF-A0A918IK68-F1
#
_cell.length_a   1.000
_cell.length_b   1.000
_cell.length_c   1.000
_cell.angle_alpha   90.00
_cell.angle_beta   90.00
_cell.angle_gamma   90.00
#
_symmetry.space_group_name_H-M   'P 1'
#
loop_
_entity.id
_entity.type
_entity.pdbx_description
1 polymer ?
#
loop_
_entity_poly.entity_id
_entity_poly.type
_entity_poly.pdbx_seq_one_letter_code
_entity_poly.pdbx_strand_id
1 'polypeptide(L)'
;MRTTVARALGCEVSLLQSGMGGVAGPELACAVSEAGAAGCAGGYKLSGAPLSAMLERLVAHTARVVGVNLIPEVVGPGQLGRQVAQVLGETPERVYLSFFGMPPDAVLQQLVGAGRRVVVQVGTVQDGVRAAGLGAVVVAQGIEAGGHLLGEWRRDDLVAALRDRLPDAVVAAAGGIGSPEQAGRALAAGADGVLLGTVFVAARESRAHPRFKAAVAGAEAGDTVISDVYEIGWPGRRHRVLATAVTADPGQPARFIGRTVVEGKPYLVPRFSAAVPTDATSGRIEEMALYCGLSCSAVAGEAAAADVVAAFAPVLADGAGATHPHPHTDPHPHTDTDTHLHPCTDTHPHPDPQMGTDAHAAPDPQMGTDAHAAPDPQMGTDAHAAPDPYMGTDAHAAPDPYMGTDAHAAPDPYMGTDAHAAPDPYMGTDAHAAPHPHKDTEPHPDPHAGTHPHPDPDPDAHAGTDMDLDLDMERELSDAGR
;
A
#
# COMPACT_ATOMS: atom_id res chain seq x y z
N MET A 1 6.96 18.87 24.13
CA MET A 1 7.61 18.29 22.92
C MET A 1 6.80 17.07 22.53
N ARG A 2 6.41 16.91 21.26
CA ARG A 2 5.57 15.78 20.81
C ARG A 2 6.34 14.45 20.86
N THR A 3 5.59 13.35 20.93
CA THR A 3 6.14 11.99 20.91
C THR A 3 6.43 11.58 19.48
N THR A 4 7.72 11.36 19.18
CA THR A 4 8.20 10.87 17.88
C THR A 4 7.80 9.42 17.65
N VAL A 5 7.71 9.00 16.38
CA VAL A 5 7.60 7.57 16.02
C VAL A 5 8.73 6.76 16.65
N ALA A 6 9.96 7.29 16.62
CA ALA A 6 11.13 6.71 17.28
C ALA A 6 10.85 6.37 18.76
N ARG A 7 10.37 7.34 19.56
CA ARG A 7 10.06 7.15 20.98
C ARG A 7 8.87 6.22 21.21
N ALA A 8 7.85 6.25 20.35
CA ALA A 8 6.67 5.39 20.48
C ALA A 8 7.02 3.90 20.23
N LEU A 9 7.83 3.61 19.21
CA LEU A 9 8.19 2.24 18.83
C LEU A 9 9.46 1.73 19.53
N GLY A 10 10.32 2.61 20.04
CA GLY A 10 11.63 2.23 20.59
C GLY A 10 12.67 1.96 19.51
N CYS A 11 12.60 2.70 18.38
CA CYS A 11 13.66 2.79 17.38
C CYS A 11 14.41 4.13 17.49
N GLU A 12 15.53 4.25 16.77
CA GLU A 12 16.44 5.40 16.81
C GLU A 12 16.01 6.48 15.79
N VAL A 13 15.46 6.03 14.65
CA VAL A 13 14.98 6.85 13.53
C VAL A 13 13.46 6.75 13.43
N SER A 14 12.79 7.89 13.24
CA SER A 14 11.32 8.02 13.11
C SER A 14 10.78 7.59 11.73
N LEU A 15 11.24 6.42 11.27
CA LEU A 15 10.99 5.83 9.97
C LEU A 15 10.46 4.41 10.14
N LEU A 16 9.33 4.10 9.50
CA LEU A 16 8.82 2.74 9.35
C LEU A 16 9.04 2.25 7.91
N GLN A 17 9.38 0.98 7.74
CA GLN A 17 9.31 0.30 6.45
C GLN A 17 7.96 -0.43 6.35
N SER A 18 7.25 -0.26 5.24
CA SER A 18 5.92 -0.83 5.03
C SER A 18 5.98 -2.35 4.88
N GLY A 19 5.18 -3.08 5.67
CA GLY A 19 5.08 -4.55 5.61
C GLY A 19 4.32 -5.05 4.38
N MET A 20 4.99 -4.98 3.22
CA MET A 20 4.47 -5.35 1.91
C MET A 20 4.43 -6.87 1.71
N GLY A 21 3.25 -7.42 1.43
CA GLY A 21 3.06 -8.87 1.21
C GLY A 21 3.99 -9.44 0.12
N GLY A 22 4.58 -10.60 0.39
CA GLY A 22 5.49 -11.31 -0.53
C GLY A 22 6.90 -10.70 -0.65
N VAL A 23 7.02 -9.37 -0.78
CA VAL A 23 8.31 -8.70 -1.03
C VAL A 23 9.05 -8.25 0.23
N ALA A 24 8.33 -7.86 1.30
CA ALA A 24 8.93 -7.55 2.60
C ALA A 24 9.05 -8.82 3.46
N GLY A 25 10.09 -9.62 3.18
CA GLY A 25 10.47 -10.76 4.02
C GLY A 25 11.16 -10.34 5.32
N PRO A 26 11.40 -11.29 6.25
CA PRO A 26 12.18 -11.07 7.47
C PRO A 26 13.55 -10.44 7.23
N GLU A 27 14.18 -10.75 6.11
CA GLU A 27 15.52 -10.28 5.75
C GLU A 27 15.54 -8.74 5.58
N LEU A 28 14.56 -8.18 4.87
CA LEU A 28 14.37 -6.73 4.74
C LEU A 28 13.98 -6.09 6.09
N ALA A 29 13.03 -6.71 6.81
CA ALA A 29 12.54 -6.18 8.07
C ALA A 29 13.67 -6.07 9.11
N CYS A 30 14.47 -7.13 9.28
CA CYS A 30 15.61 -7.12 10.18
C CYS A 30 16.71 -6.13 9.72
N ALA A 31 16.96 -5.99 8.41
CA ALA A 31 17.94 -5.02 7.92
C ALA A 31 17.55 -3.55 8.22
N VAL A 32 16.27 -3.20 8.09
CA VAL A 32 15.76 -1.87 8.48
C VAL A 32 15.83 -1.67 10.00
N SER A 33 15.49 -2.70 10.77
CA SER A 33 15.59 -2.68 12.23
C SER A 33 17.03 -2.52 12.73
N GLU A 34 18.00 -3.23 12.14
CA GLU A 34 19.42 -3.12 12.51
C GLU A 34 20.08 -1.81 12.02
N ALA A 35 19.45 -1.11 11.08
CA ALA A 35 19.79 0.27 10.71
C ALA A 35 19.17 1.34 11.65
N GLY A 36 18.43 0.93 12.69
CA GLY A 36 17.87 1.83 13.71
C GLY A 36 16.47 2.38 13.40
N ALA A 37 15.82 1.93 12.33
CA ALA A 37 14.43 2.27 12.00
C ALA A 37 13.45 1.15 12.46
N ALA A 38 12.16 1.29 12.16
CA ALA A 38 11.16 0.25 12.44
C ALA A 38 10.90 -0.61 11.19
N GLY A 39 11.62 -1.73 11.04
CA GLY A 39 11.35 -2.72 9.99
C GLY A 39 10.02 -3.45 10.18
N CYS A 40 9.45 -4.01 9.11
CA CYS A 40 8.16 -4.70 9.14
C CYS A 40 8.03 -5.80 8.07
N ALA A 41 7.76 -7.04 8.45
CA ALA A 41 7.50 -8.13 7.50
C ALA A 41 6.03 -8.20 7.09
N GLY A 42 5.77 -8.55 5.82
CA GLY A 42 4.42 -8.64 5.26
C GLY A 42 3.73 -9.97 5.55
N GLY A 43 3.00 -10.06 6.68
CA GLY A 43 2.19 -11.22 7.09
C GLY A 43 0.90 -11.45 6.29
N TYR A 44 0.94 -11.21 4.98
CA TYR A 44 -0.20 -11.31 4.07
C TYR A 44 -0.69 -12.75 3.92
N LYS A 45 -1.91 -13.03 4.39
CA LYS A 45 -2.59 -14.35 4.43
C LYS A 45 -1.87 -15.47 5.23
N LEU A 46 -0.60 -15.31 5.61
CA LEU A 46 0.20 -16.30 6.37
C LEU A 46 -0.47 -16.70 7.70
N SER A 47 -0.44 -17.98 8.05
CA SER A 47 -0.86 -18.48 9.38
C SER A 47 -0.31 -19.87 9.68
N GLY A 48 -0.35 -20.30 10.94
CA GLY A 48 0.20 -21.61 11.33
C GLY A 48 1.70 -21.68 11.09
N ALA A 49 2.22 -22.84 10.72
CA ALA A 49 3.67 -23.06 10.54
C ALA A 49 4.35 -22.05 9.58
N PRO A 50 3.76 -21.63 8.44
CA PRO A 50 4.27 -20.51 7.64
C PRO A 50 4.47 -19.18 8.38
N LEU A 51 3.50 -18.81 9.24
CA LEU A 51 3.63 -17.60 10.08
C LEU A 51 4.68 -17.83 11.17
N SER A 52 4.70 -19.00 11.84
CA SER A 52 5.71 -19.33 12.85
C SER A 52 7.12 -19.26 12.28
N ALA A 53 7.35 -19.81 11.08
CA ALA A 53 8.62 -19.78 10.38
C ALA A 53 9.03 -18.37 9.88
N MET A 54 8.13 -17.40 9.86
CA MET A 54 8.43 -15.98 9.66
C MET A 54 8.77 -15.30 11.01
N LEU A 55 7.98 -15.56 12.05
CA LEU A 55 8.16 -15.00 13.40
C LEU A 55 9.48 -15.46 14.04
N GLU A 56 9.81 -16.75 13.93
CA GLU A 56 11.07 -17.34 14.38
C GLU A 56 12.27 -16.61 13.73
N ARG A 57 12.23 -16.36 12.43
CA ARG A 57 13.32 -15.63 11.73
C ARG A 57 13.46 -14.20 12.24
N LEU A 58 12.35 -13.46 12.40
CA LEU A 58 12.39 -12.11 12.97
C LEU A 58 13.01 -12.10 14.37
N VAL A 59 12.59 -13.03 15.23
CA VAL A 59 13.06 -13.13 16.62
C VAL A 59 14.53 -13.60 16.70
N ALA A 60 15.00 -14.40 15.74
CA ALA A 60 16.38 -14.87 15.67
C ALA A 60 17.36 -13.85 15.05
N HIS A 61 16.92 -13.01 14.09
CA HIS A 61 17.81 -12.16 13.29
C HIS A 61 17.88 -10.70 13.75
N THR A 62 16.99 -10.21 14.62
CA THR A 62 17.13 -8.87 15.23
C THR A 62 16.75 -8.84 16.71
N ALA A 63 17.56 -8.14 17.51
CA ALA A 63 17.28 -7.83 18.91
C ALA A 63 16.56 -6.48 19.10
N ARG A 64 16.45 -5.67 18.03
CA ARG A 64 15.77 -4.37 18.01
C ARG A 64 14.27 -4.52 17.74
N VAL A 65 13.53 -3.40 17.74
CA VAL A 65 12.10 -3.38 17.40
C VAL A 65 11.88 -3.77 15.94
N VAL A 66 10.96 -4.69 15.68
CA VAL A 66 10.61 -5.18 14.34
C VAL A 66 9.13 -5.54 14.27
N GLY A 67 8.51 -5.41 13.10
CA GLY A 67 7.07 -5.49 12.94
C GLY A 67 6.58 -6.67 12.12
N VAL A 68 5.31 -7.00 12.30
CA VAL A 68 4.54 -7.85 11.37
C VAL A 68 3.28 -7.11 10.94
N ASN A 69 3.09 -6.95 9.63
CA ASN A 69 1.90 -6.32 9.06
C ASN A 69 0.83 -7.35 8.72
N LEU A 70 -0.34 -7.23 9.34
CA LEU A 70 -1.54 -8.02 9.09
C LEU A 70 -2.59 -7.17 8.36
N ILE A 71 -3.52 -7.81 7.64
CA ILE A 71 -4.53 -7.13 6.82
C ILE A 71 -5.93 -7.66 7.17
N PRO A 72 -6.65 -7.01 8.12
CA PRO A 72 -7.94 -7.48 8.65
C PRO A 72 -8.99 -7.81 7.58
N GLU A 73 -9.09 -6.96 6.57
CA GLU A 73 -10.03 -7.05 5.44
C GLU A 73 -9.85 -8.33 4.61
N VAL A 74 -8.61 -8.77 4.44
CA VAL A 74 -8.23 -9.85 3.51
C VAL A 74 -8.36 -11.24 4.13
N VAL A 75 -8.37 -11.32 5.46
CA VAL A 75 -8.41 -12.59 6.20
C VAL A 75 -9.70 -12.79 7.01
N GLY A 76 -10.41 -11.71 7.32
CA GLY A 76 -11.61 -11.75 8.16
C GLY A 76 -11.32 -11.98 9.66
N PRO A 77 -12.32 -11.77 10.53
CA PRO A 77 -12.10 -11.63 11.98
C PRO A 77 -11.58 -12.90 12.65
N GLY A 78 -12.05 -14.09 12.25
CA GLY A 78 -11.61 -15.36 12.85
C GLY A 78 -10.14 -15.67 12.56
N GLN A 79 -9.71 -15.49 11.31
CA GLN A 79 -8.33 -15.72 10.90
C GLN A 79 -7.38 -14.65 11.44
N LEU A 80 -7.82 -13.39 11.48
CA LEU A 80 -7.09 -12.31 12.14
C LEU A 80 -6.84 -12.62 13.62
N GLY A 81 -7.86 -13.15 14.32
CA GLY A 81 -7.74 -13.62 15.69
C GLY A 81 -6.68 -14.72 15.86
N ARG A 82 -6.62 -15.69 14.93
CA ARG A 82 -5.57 -16.72 14.91
C ARG A 82 -4.18 -16.11 14.71
N GLN A 83 -4.01 -15.22 13.71
CA GLN A 83 -2.73 -14.53 13.47
C GLN A 83 -2.27 -13.73 14.69
N VAL A 84 -3.18 -12.97 15.33
CA VAL A 84 -2.87 -12.15 16.51
C VAL A 84 -2.50 -12.99 17.73
N ALA A 85 -3.26 -14.06 18.00
CA ALA A 85 -2.93 -14.99 19.09
C ALA A 85 -1.56 -15.66 18.87
N GLN A 86 -1.25 -16.03 17.63
CA GLN A 86 0.02 -16.64 17.26
C GLN A 86 1.19 -15.66 17.45
N VAL A 87 1.10 -14.42 16.94
CA VAL A 87 2.12 -13.39 17.16
C VAL A 87 2.32 -13.11 18.66
N LEU A 88 1.23 -13.04 19.44
CA LEU A 88 1.31 -12.82 20.89
C LEU A 88 2.02 -13.95 21.64
N GLY A 89 1.78 -15.21 21.26
CA GLY A 89 2.35 -16.39 21.92
C GLY A 89 3.78 -16.74 21.49
N GLU A 90 4.14 -16.51 20.22
CA GLU A 90 5.43 -16.94 19.65
C GLU A 90 6.52 -15.85 19.70
N THR A 91 6.20 -14.59 20.04
CA THR A 91 7.16 -13.47 19.99
C THR A 91 7.28 -12.67 21.29
N PRO A 92 8.44 -12.05 21.57
CA PRO A 92 8.61 -11.08 22.66
C PRO A 92 8.09 -9.68 22.30
N GLU A 93 7.84 -8.82 23.30
CA GLU A 93 7.23 -7.47 23.20
C GLU A 93 7.90 -6.50 22.21
N ARG A 94 9.16 -6.72 21.83
CA ARG A 94 9.84 -5.94 20.77
C ARG A 94 9.25 -6.17 19.38
N VAL A 95 8.49 -7.25 19.19
CA VAL A 95 7.72 -7.48 17.97
C VAL A 95 6.40 -6.72 18.07
N TYR A 96 6.27 -5.66 17.25
CA TYR A 96 5.07 -4.83 17.14
C TYR A 96 4.15 -5.36 16.04
N LEU A 97 2.84 -5.05 16.14
CA LEU A 97 1.89 -5.37 15.08
C LEU A 97 1.56 -4.11 14.28
N SER A 98 1.59 -4.25 12.96
CA SER A 98 1.08 -3.26 12.02
C SER A 98 -0.21 -3.78 11.40
N PHE A 99 -1.19 -2.91 11.19
CA PHE A 99 -2.41 -3.22 10.47
C PHE A 99 -2.58 -2.31 9.27
N PHE A 100 -2.88 -2.90 8.11
CA PHE A 100 -3.37 -2.16 6.95
C PHE A 100 -4.90 -2.05 7.03
N GLY A 101 -5.41 -0.86 7.40
CA GLY A 101 -6.81 -0.65 7.74
C GLY A 101 -7.14 -1.04 9.19
N MET A 102 -8.35 -0.67 9.64
CA MET A 102 -8.80 -0.92 11.02
C MET A 102 -9.08 -2.41 11.28
N PRO A 103 -8.41 -3.05 12.27
CA PRO A 103 -8.92 -4.29 12.87
C PRO A 103 -10.10 -3.99 13.80
N PRO A 104 -10.84 -5.01 14.27
CA PRO A 104 -11.87 -4.84 15.31
C PRO A 104 -11.28 -4.26 16.60
N ASP A 105 -12.00 -3.34 17.27
CA ASP A 105 -11.46 -2.61 18.43
C ASP A 105 -10.96 -3.53 19.56
N ALA A 106 -11.64 -4.66 19.78
CA ALA A 106 -11.25 -5.67 20.75
C ALA A 106 -9.83 -6.25 20.49
N VAL A 107 -9.38 -6.31 19.23
CA VAL A 107 -8.03 -6.74 18.86
C VAL A 107 -7.00 -5.68 19.27
N LEU A 108 -7.29 -4.40 19.07
CA LEU A 108 -6.42 -3.30 19.51
C LEU A 108 -6.33 -3.25 21.05
N GLN A 109 -7.48 -3.37 21.72
CA GLN A 109 -7.56 -3.42 23.19
C GLN A 109 -6.81 -4.62 23.77
N GLN A 110 -6.93 -5.80 23.17
CA GLN A 110 -6.16 -7.00 23.54
C GLN A 110 -4.65 -6.76 23.41
N LEU A 111 -4.20 -6.19 22.27
CA LEU A 111 -2.78 -5.97 22.00
C LEU A 111 -2.15 -4.93 22.92
N VAL A 112 -2.80 -3.77 23.09
CA VAL A 112 -2.33 -2.71 23.98
C VAL A 112 -2.41 -3.16 25.45
N GLY A 113 -3.44 -3.91 25.84
CA GLY A 113 -3.54 -4.55 27.16
C GLY A 113 -2.46 -5.61 27.41
N ALA A 114 -1.95 -6.25 26.35
CA ALA A 114 -0.80 -7.17 26.38
C ALA A 114 0.56 -6.46 26.17
N GLY A 115 0.63 -5.14 26.38
CA GLY A 115 1.87 -4.35 26.29
C GLY A 115 2.44 -4.19 24.88
N ARG A 116 1.74 -4.62 23.83
CA ARG A 116 2.23 -4.52 22.46
C ARG A 116 2.07 -3.11 21.92
N ARG A 117 3.13 -2.64 21.27
CA ARG A 117 3.09 -1.52 20.33
C ARG A 117 2.23 -1.91 19.14
N VAL A 118 1.33 -1.03 18.73
CA VAL A 118 0.47 -1.23 17.57
C VAL A 118 0.56 -0.02 16.64
N VAL A 119 0.66 -0.31 15.34
CA VAL A 119 0.61 0.66 14.25
C VAL A 119 -0.63 0.38 13.41
N VAL A 120 -1.43 1.39 13.06
CA VAL A 120 -2.59 1.23 12.17
C VAL A 120 -2.48 2.23 11.03
N GLN A 121 -2.43 1.72 9.81
CA GLN A 121 -2.53 2.52 8.58
C GLN A 121 -4.00 2.87 8.33
N VAL A 122 -4.28 4.14 8.01
CA VAL A 122 -5.62 4.69 7.81
C VAL A 122 -5.64 5.63 6.60
N GLY A 123 -6.77 5.69 5.89
CA GLY A 123 -7.01 6.63 4.78
C GLY A 123 -8.08 7.67 5.08
N THR A 124 -8.58 7.72 6.33
CA THR A 124 -9.64 8.64 6.76
C THR A 124 -9.31 9.26 8.14
N VAL A 125 -9.84 10.46 8.39
CA VAL A 125 -9.72 11.12 9.70
C VAL A 125 -10.47 10.34 10.78
N GLN A 126 -11.60 9.71 10.45
CA GLN A 126 -12.41 8.92 11.38
C GLN A 126 -11.64 7.71 11.93
N ASP A 127 -11.00 6.95 11.03
CA ASP A 127 -10.24 5.75 11.42
C ASP A 127 -8.98 6.13 12.20
N GLY A 128 -8.30 7.23 11.85
CA GLY A 128 -7.15 7.72 12.62
C GLY A 128 -7.54 8.17 14.03
N VAL A 129 -8.67 8.86 14.20
CA VAL A 129 -9.22 9.20 15.53
C VAL A 129 -9.55 7.95 16.33
N ARG A 130 -10.14 6.93 15.70
CA ARG A 130 -10.45 5.63 16.33
C ARG A 130 -9.19 4.87 16.74
N ALA A 131 -8.20 4.76 15.87
CA ALA A 131 -6.93 4.10 16.13
C ALA A 131 -6.13 4.79 17.25
N ALA A 132 -6.02 6.13 17.22
CA ALA A 132 -5.36 6.91 18.27
C ALA A 132 -6.08 6.78 19.62
N GLY A 133 -7.42 6.82 19.62
CA GLY A 133 -8.25 6.61 20.82
C GLY A 133 -8.13 5.21 21.45
N LEU A 134 -7.60 4.24 20.69
CA LEU A 134 -7.29 2.88 21.14
C LEU A 134 -5.79 2.67 21.41
N GLY A 135 -4.97 3.73 21.41
CA GLY A 135 -3.56 3.70 21.79
C GLY A 135 -2.58 3.30 20.67
N ALA A 136 -3.02 3.21 19.41
CA ALA A 136 -2.13 2.89 18.30
C ALA A 136 -1.39 4.12 17.76
N VAL A 137 -0.18 3.90 17.21
CA VAL A 137 0.47 4.84 16.31
C VAL A 137 -0.30 4.87 15.00
N VAL A 138 -0.74 6.05 14.57
CA VAL A 138 -1.51 6.23 13.33
C VAL A 138 -0.55 6.43 12.17
N VAL A 139 -0.77 5.75 11.04
CA VAL A 139 -0.10 6.06 9.77
C VAL A 139 -1.14 6.60 8.80
N ALA A 140 -1.03 7.89 8.48
CA ALA A 140 -1.85 8.56 7.48
C ALA A 140 -1.38 8.18 6.07
N GLN A 141 -2.11 7.29 5.39
CA GLN A 141 -1.84 6.90 4.00
C GLN A 141 -2.56 7.85 3.05
N GLY A 142 -1.80 8.57 2.23
CA GLY A 142 -2.33 9.33 1.10
C GLY A 142 -2.37 8.54 -0.22
N ILE A 143 -3.15 9.03 -1.19
CA ILE A 143 -3.26 8.50 -2.57
C ILE A 143 -1.94 8.50 -3.36
N GLU A 144 -0.87 9.09 -2.82
CA GLU A 144 0.50 9.05 -3.32
C GLU A 144 1.24 7.73 -2.99
N ALA A 145 0.65 6.88 -2.16
CA ALA A 145 1.16 5.55 -1.82
C ALA A 145 1.04 4.55 -2.99
N GLY A 146 1.91 3.55 -2.99
CA GLY A 146 1.83 2.38 -3.86
C GLY A 146 1.06 1.24 -3.19
N GLY A 147 0.43 0.37 -3.98
CA GLY A 147 -0.44 -0.68 -3.46
C GLY A 147 -1.86 -0.20 -3.21
N HIS A 148 -2.65 -1.01 -2.51
CA HIS A 148 -4.03 -0.70 -2.16
C HIS A 148 -4.17 0.62 -1.38
N LEU A 149 -5.26 1.33 -1.62
CA LEU A 149 -5.55 2.62 -1.01
C LEU A 149 -6.65 2.48 0.06
N LEU A 150 -6.43 3.09 1.21
CA LEU A 150 -7.36 3.10 2.35
C LEU A 150 -8.39 4.21 2.28
N GLY A 151 -8.21 5.20 1.40
CA GLY A 151 -9.09 6.34 1.22
C GLY A 151 -8.74 7.17 -0.02
N GLU A 152 -9.19 8.42 -0.05
CA GLU A 152 -9.05 9.32 -1.21
C GLU A 152 -8.21 10.57 -0.92
N TRP A 153 -7.79 10.76 0.33
CA TRP A 153 -7.07 11.96 0.77
C TRP A 153 -5.65 11.99 0.22
N ARG A 154 -5.14 13.19 -0.04
CA ARG A 154 -3.69 13.44 -0.18
C ARG A 154 -3.04 13.32 1.19
N ARG A 155 -1.79 12.83 1.23
CA ARG A 155 -1.07 12.57 2.47
C ARG A 155 -1.04 13.78 3.41
N ASP A 156 -0.64 14.94 2.92
CA ASP A 156 -0.39 16.11 3.76
C ASP A 156 -1.71 16.72 4.28
N ASP A 157 -2.77 16.68 3.49
CA ASP A 157 -4.13 17.09 3.90
C ASP A 157 -4.67 16.16 5.00
N LEU A 158 -4.45 14.85 4.89
CA LEU A 158 -4.85 13.86 5.91
C LEU A 158 -4.04 14.01 7.20
N VAL A 159 -2.73 14.27 7.10
CA VAL A 159 -1.85 14.51 8.27
C VAL A 159 -2.27 15.77 9.01
N ALA A 160 -2.56 16.86 8.30
CA ALA A 160 -3.04 18.11 8.90
C ALA A 160 -4.41 17.91 9.57
N ALA A 161 -5.39 17.33 8.87
CA ALA A 161 -6.72 17.09 9.40
C ALA A 161 -6.74 16.10 10.58
N LEU A 162 -5.81 15.13 10.64
CA LEU A 162 -5.60 14.31 11.82
C LEU A 162 -4.96 15.11 12.96
N ARG A 163 -3.96 15.95 12.68
CA ARG A 163 -3.27 16.74 13.71
C ARG A 163 -4.20 17.72 14.43
N ASP A 164 -5.09 18.39 13.70
CA ASP A 164 -6.08 19.32 14.27
C ASP A 164 -7.08 18.62 15.21
N ARG A 165 -7.31 17.32 15.00
CA ARG A 165 -8.23 16.50 15.82
C ARG A 165 -7.52 15.73 16.92
N LEU A 166 -6.20 15.53 16.78
CA LEU A 166 -5.36 14.67 17.62
C LEU A 166 -4.01 15.34 17.92
N PRO A 167 -3.97 16.47 18.65
CA PRO A 167 -2.75 17.26 18.84
C PRO A 167 -1.60 16.44 19.45
N ASP A 168 -1.91 15.53 20.39
CA ASP A 168 -0.94 14.74 21.15
C ASP A 168 -0.70 13.31 20.61
N ALA A 169 -1.46 12.86 19.61
CA ALA A 169 -1.29 11.50 19.06
C ALA A 169 -0.04 11.39 18.17
N VAL A 170 0.52 10.19 18.07
CA VAL A 170 1.66 9.91 17.18
C VAL A 170 1.11 9.59 15.79
N VAL A 171 1.36 10.48 14.83
CA VAL A 171 0.89 10.34 13.44
C VAL A 171 2.08 10.32 12.48
N ALA A 172 2.34 9.17 11.86
CA ALA A 172 3.30 9.03 10.77
C ALA A 172 2.63 9.31 9.41
N ALA A 173 3.38 9.78 8.44
CA ALA A 173 2.88 10.05 7.08
C ALA A 173 3.34 8.98 6.07
N ALA A 174 2.47 8.55 5.15
CA ALA A 174 2.77 7.53 4.15
C ALA A 174 2.30 7.92 2.72
N GLY A 175 3.09 7.51 1.73
CA GLY A 175 2.86 7.77 0.30
C GLY A 175 3.65 8.96 -0.24
N GLY A 176 4.18 8.88 -1.46
CA GLY A 176 4.95 9.96 -2.08
C GLY A 176 6.17 10.48 -1.27
N ILE A 177 6.78 9.62 -0.44
CA ILE A 177 8.03 9.90 0.28
C ILE A 177 9.08 8.90 -0.19
N GLY A 178 10.19 9.43 -0.73
CA GLY A 178 11.38 8.69 -1.14
C GLY A 178 12.69 9.46 -0.95
N SER A 179 12.64 10.69 -0.42
CA SER A 179 13.78 11.55 -0.13
C SER A 179 13.68 12.19 1.27
N PRO A 180 14.81 12.56 1.90
CA PRO A 180 14.82 13.27 3.18
C PRO A 180 14.05 14.61 3.13
N GLU A 181 14.07 15.30 1.98
CA GLU A 181 13.33 16.54 1.76
C GLU A 181 11.81 16.32 1.74
N GLN A 182 11.35 15.17 1.22
CA GLN A 182 9.94 14.78 1.31
C GLN A 182 9.55 14.39 2.75
N ALA A 183 10.45 13.76 3.51
CA ALA A 183 10.22 13.50 4.93
C ALA A 183 10.14 14.80 5.75
N GLY A 184 11.03 15.76 5.49
CA GLY A 184 10.98 17.10 6.10
C GLY A 184 9.68 17.85 5.81
N ARG A 185 9.14 17.73 4.59
CA ARG A 185 7.80 18.27 4.25
C ARG A 185 6.68 17.57 5.04
N ALA A 186 6.72 16.26 5.19
CA ALA A 186 5.74 15.52 5.99
C ALA A 186 5.78 15.88 7.49
N LEU A 187 6.98 16.09 8.06
CA LEU A 187 7.12 16.62 9.42
C LEU A 187 6.53 18.03 9.54
N ALA A 188 6.81 18.92 8.57
CA ALA A 188 6.26 20.28 8.54
C ALA A 188 4.73 20.32 8.39
N ALA A 189 4.13 19.35 7.68
CA ALA A 189 2.69 19.14 7.61
C ALA A 189 2.07 18.61 8.92
N GLY A 190 2.89 18.22 9.90
CA GLY A 190 2.45 17.83 11.24
C GLY A 190 2.63 16.35 11.58
N ALA A 191 3.43 15.58 10.84
CA ALA A 191 3.77 14.21 11.19
C ALA A 191 4.83 14.11 12.31
N ASP A 192 4.89 12.97 13.00
CA ASP A 192 5.90 12.61 14.01
C ASP A 192 6.93 11.59 13.47
N GLY A 193 6.86 11.29 12.16
CA GLY A 193 7.67 10.30 11.45
C GLY A 193 7.05 9.93 10.10
N VAL A 194 7.63 8.96 9.39
CA VAL A 194 7.21 8.55 8.04
C VAL A 194 7.15 7.03 7.88
N LEU A 195 6.27 6.52 7.03
CA LEU A 195 6.27 5.12 6.58
C LEU A 195 6.54 5.05 5.07
N LEU A 196 7.57 4.30 4.70
CA LEU A 196 8.07 4.18 3.33
C LEU A 196 7.79 2.79 2.75
N GLY A 197 7.34 2.73 1.49
CA GLY A 197 7.09 1.49 0.76
C GLY A 197 8.02 1.34 -0.44
N THR A 198 7.74 2.09 -1.50
CA THR A 198 8.36 1.94 -2.83
C THR A 198 9.91 1.98 -2.84
N VAL A 199 10.56 2.83 -2.03
CA VAL A 199 12.03 2.82 -1.91
C VAL A 199 12.58 1.48 -1.41
N PHE A 200 11.85 0.80 -0.52
CA PHE A 200 12.22 -0.52 0.00
C PHE A 200 11.79 -1.67 -0.92
N VAL A 201 11.03 -1.44 -1.99
CA VAL A 201 10.82 -2.47 -3.03
C VAL A 201 12.14 -2.75 -3.74
N ALA A 202 12.91 -1.70 -4.06
CA ALA A 202 14.21 -1.79 -4.73
C ALA A 202 15.39 -2.13 -3.78
N ALA A 203 15.20 -2.12 -2.46
CA ALA A 203 16.26 -2.51 -1.52
C ALA A 203 16.80 -3.92 -1.82
N ARG A 204 18.09 -4.16 -1.62
CA ARG A 204 18.75 -5.44 -1.95
C ARG A 204 18.11 -6.62 -1.20
N GLU A 205 17.74 -6.40 0.04
CA GLU A 205 17.13 -7.34 0.99
C GLU A 205 15.64 -7.60 0.70
N SER A 206 15.01 -6.80 -0.17
CA SER A 206 13.66 -7.02 -0.66
C SER A 206 13.59 -8.25 -1.56
N ARG A 207 12.55 -9.06 -1.35
CA ARG A 207 12.23 -10.23 -2.17
C ARG A 207 11.46 -9.90 -3.44
N ALA A 208 11.34 -8.62 -3.82
CA ALA A 208 10.79 -8.20 -5.10
C ALA A 208 11.60 -8.79 -6.28
N HIS A 209 10.90 -9.23 -7.33
CA HIS A 209 11.53 -9.77 -8.54
C HIS A 209 12.48 -8.72 -9.18
N PRO A 210 13.65 -9.08 -9.72
CA PRO A 210 14.62 -8.11 -10.27
C PRO A 210 14.04 -7.17 -11.35
N ARG A 211 13.16 -7.66 -12.23
CA ARG A 211 12.43 -6.80 -13.19
C ARG A 211 11.52 -5.77 -12.52
N PHE A 212 10.93 -6.08 -11.36
CA PHE A 212 10.08 -5.14 -10.62
C PHE A 212 10.94 -4.08 -9.90
N LYS A 213 12.07 -4.48 -9.30
CA LYS A 213 13.07 -3.51 -8.78
C LYS A 213 13.55 -2.56 -9.86
N ALA A 214 13.94 -3.09 -11.03
CA ALA A 214 14.36 -2.30 -12.18
C ALA A 214 13.25 -1.40 -12.75
N ALA A 215 12.00 -1.87 -12.80
CA ALA A 215 10.86 -1.06 -13.24
C ALA A 215 10.55 0.09 -12.28
N VAL A 216 10.65 -0.12 -10.96
CA VAL A 216 10.49 0.94 -9.96
C VAL A 216 11.62 1.96 -10.01
N ALA A 217 12.86 1.52 -10.28
CA ALA A 217 14.04 2.39 -10.38
C ALA A 217 14.18 3.11 -11.75
N GLY A 218 13.35 2.75 -12.72
CA GLY A 218 13.32 3.36 -14.07
C GLY A 218 12.02 4.12 -14.36
N ALA A 219 11.23 4.43 -13.33
CA ALA A 219 9.91 5.03 -13.47
C ALA A 219 9.79 6.37 -12.71
N GLU A 220 9.09 7.31 -13.33
CA GLU A 220 8.73 8.58 -12.73
C GLU A 220 7.34 8.52 -12.07
N ALA A 221 7.02 9.50 -11.22
CA ALA A 221 5.71 9.62 -10.58
C ALA A 221 4.53 9.60 -11.59
N GLY A 222 4.76 10.11 -12.81
CA GLY A 222 3.79 10.12 -13.91
C GLY A 222 3.55 8.75 -14.56
N ASP A 223 4.46 7.79 -14.39
CA ASP A 223 4.32 6.41 -14.88
C ASP A 223 3.48 5.54 -13.93
N THR A 224 2.85 6.14 -12.91
CA THR A 224 1.97 5.44 -11.97
C THR A 224 0.50 5.80 -12.17
N VAL A 225 -0.36 4.80 -12.09
CA VAL A 225 -1.82 4.94 -12.24
C VAL A 225 -2.54 4.37 -11.01
N ILE A 226 -3.63 5.02 -10.59
CA ILE A 226 -4.59 4.40 -9.66
C ILE A 226 -5.56 3.59 -10.51
N SER A 227 -5.67 2.31 -10.21
CA SER A 227 -6.48 1.33 -10.94
C SER A 227 -7.13 0.36 -9.95
N ASP A 228 -8.02 -0.48 -10.45
CA ASP A 228 -8.71 -1.57 -9.75
C ASP A 228 -8.46 -2.93 -10.41
N VAL A 229 -7.79 -2.98 -11.57
CA VAL A 229 -7.64 -4.20 -12.39
C VAL A 229 -6.92 -5.37 -11.73
N TYR A 230 -6.16 -5.19 -10.64
CA TYR A 230 -5.49 -6.28 -9.92
C TYR A 230 -6.33 -6.83 -8.75
N GLU A 231 -7.62 -7.10 -8.99
CA GLU A 231 -8.60 -7.47 -7.97
C GLU A 231 -8.58 -8.96 -7.52
N ILE A 232 -8.09 -9.90 -8.35
CA ILE A 232 -8.19 -11.34 -8.02
C ILE A 232 -7.34 -11.65 -6.78
N GLY A 233 -8.04 -12.08 -5.72
CA GLY A 233 -7.48 -12.37 -4.40
C GLY A 233 -7.49 -11.20 -3.40
N TRP A 234 -7.90 -9.99 -3.80
CA TRP A 234 -8.25 -8.84 -2.95
C TRP A 234 -9.21 -7.90 -3.70
N PRO A 235 -10.50 -8.28 -3.84
CA PRO A 235 -11.44 -7.57 -4.72
C PRO A 235 -11.91 -6.21 -4.17
N GLY A 236 -12.43 -5.38 -5.07
CA GLY A 236 -13.12 -4.12 -4.73
C GLY A 236 -12.22 -3.01 -4.16
N ARG A 237 -10.88 -3.15 -4.22
CA ARG A 237 -9.95 -2.16 -3.65
C ARG A 237 -9.04 -1.55 -4.71
N ARG A 238 -9.19 -0.24 -4.95
CA ARG A 238 -8.28 0.53 -5.80
C ARG A 238 -6.85 0.49 -5.24
N HIS A 239 -5.88 0.43 -6.14
CA HIS A 239 -4.45 0.38 -5.86
C HIS A 239 -3.67 1.27 -6.82
N ARG A 240 -2.50 1.77 -6.39
CA ARG A 240 -1.54 2.42 -7.29
C ARG A 240 -0.45 1.45 -7.74
N VAL A 241 -0.27 1.37 -9.04
CA VAL A 241 0.69 0.52 -9.76
C VAL A 241 1.46 1.35 -10.78
N LEU A 242 2.58 0.83 -11.28
CA LEU A 242 3.11 1.29 -12.58
C LEU A 242 2.07 1.06 -13.68
N ALA A 243 1.98 1.97 -14.64
CA ALA A 243 1.15 1.81 -15.81
C ALA A 243 1.71 0.68 -16.70
N THR A 244 0.85 -0.26 -17.08
CA THR A 244 1.19 -1.38 -17.95
C THR A 244 0.14 -1.51 -19.06
N ALA A 245 0.37 -2.43 -20.01
CA ALA A 245 -0.67 -2.80 -20.98
C ALA A 245 -1.95 -3.31 -20.28
N VAL A 246 -1.85 -3.92 -19.09
CA VAL A 246 -2.99 -4.46 -18.33
C VAL A 246 -3.82 -3.35 -17.68
N THR A 247 -3.18 -2.26 -17.22
CA THR A 247 -3.92 -1.08 -16.71
C THR A 247 -4.49 -0.20 -17.83
N ALA A 248 -3.92 -0.29 -19.04
CA ALA A 248 -4.39 0.46 -20.21
C ALA A 248 -5.53 -0.23 -20.97
N ASP A 249 -5.59 -1.57 -20.94
CA ASP A 249 -6.68 -2.38 -21.48
C ASP A 249 -7.13 -3.43 -20.44
N PRO A 250 -8.11 -3.10 -19.59
CA PRO A 250 -8.76 -4.03 -18.67
C PRO A 250 -9.58 -5.13 -19.37
N GLY A 251 -9.96 -4.95 -20.64
CA GLY A 251 -10.75 -5.90 -21.41
C GLY A 251 -9.98 -7.13 -21.89
N GLN A 252 -8.69 -7.21 -21.55
CA GLN A 252 -7.83 -8.33 -21.92
C GLN A 252 -8.31 -9.67 -21.31
N PRO A 253 -8.21 -10.78 -22.05
CA PRO A 253 -8.73 -12.08 -21.57
C PRO A 253 -8.00 -12.57 -20.32
N ALA A 254 -8.76 -13.09 -19.36
CA ALA A 254 -8.24 -13.78 -18.20
C ALA A 254 -7.41 -15.01 -18.64
N ARG A 255 -6.17 -15.10 -18.12
CA ARG A 255 -5.24 -16.21 -18.40
C ARG A 255 -4.18 -16.31 -17.31
N PHE A 256 -3.57 -17.48 -17.16
CA PHE A 256 -2.34 -17.59 -16.37
C PHE A 256 -1.16 -16.95 -17.10
N ILE A 257 -0.54 -15.95 -16.47
CA ILE A 257 0.56 -15.14 -17.02
C ILE A 257 1.93 -15.53 -16.44
N GLY A 258 1.94 -16.23 -15.32
CA GLY A 258 3.17 -16.66 -14.65
C GLY A 258 2.96 -17.77 -13.63
N ARG A 259 4.02 -18.06 -12.87
CA ARG A 259 4.06 -18.98 -11.75
C ARG A 259 4.90 -18.40 -10.63
N THR A 260 4.52 -18.63 -9.38
CA THR A 260 5.26 -18.20 -8.19
C THR A 260 5.32 -19.32 -7.15
N VAL A 261 6.08 -19.13 -6.08
CA VAL A 261 6.14 -20.05 -4.94
C VAL A 261 5.80 -19.28 -3.66
N VAL A 262 4.74 -19.71 -3.00
CA VAL A 262 4.27 -19.17 -1.71
C VAL A 262 4.34 -20.32 -0.71
N GLU A 263 5.04 -20.13 0.42
CA GLU A 263 5.18 -21.15 1.48
C GLU A 263 5.76 -22.50 0.99
N GLY A 264 6.54 -22.49 -0.09
CA GLY A 264 7.08 -23.69 -0.75
C GLY A 264 6.12 -24.39 -1.71
N LYS A 265 4.84 -24.00 -1.75
CA LYS A 265 3.83 -24.49 -2.70
C LYS A 265 3.88 -23.67 -4.01
N PRO A 266 3.83 -24.31 -5.19
CA PRO A 266 3.78 -23.60 -6.47
C PRO A 266 2.35 -23.13 -6.78
N TYR A 267 2.20 -21.87 -7.20
CA TYR A 267 0.93 -21.29 -7.63
C TYR A 267 1.02 -20.78 -9.07
N LEU A 268 -0.07 -20.91 -9.82
CA LEU A 268 -0.25 -20.19 -11.08
C LEU A 268 -0.67 -18.76 -10.79
N VAL A 269 -0.13 -17.80 -11.53
CA VAL A 269 -0.50 -16.38 -11.41
C VAL A 269 -1.48 -16.04 -12.53
N PRO A 270 -2.78 -15.79 -12.27
CA PRO A 270 -3.67 -15.24 -13.27
C PRO A 270 -3.34 -13.76 -13.52
N ARG A 271 -3.59 -13.29 -14.74
CA ARG A 271 -3.77 -11.85 -15.02
C ARG A 271 -4.84 -11.30 -14.09
N PHE A 272 -4.74 -10.03 -13.72
CA PHE A 272 -5.63 -9.38 -12.74
C PHE A 272 -5.46 -9.88 -11.30
N SER A 273 -4.44 -10.71 -11.00
CA SER A 273 -4.12 -11.06 -9.61
C SER A 273 -3.46 -9.91 -8.85
N ALA A 274 -3.90 -9.72 -7.60
CA ALA A 274 -3.25 -8.85 -6.61
C ALA A 274 -1.81 -9.30 -6.23
N ALA A 275 -1.34 -10.46 -6.74
CA ALA A 275 -0.04 -11.04 -6.43
C ALA A 275 1.14 -10.22 -7.00
N VAL A 276 2.03 -9.83 -6.09
CA VAL A 276 3.26 -9.08 -6.41
C VAL A 276 4.35 -10.04 -6.92
N PRO A 277 5.11 -9.70 -7.97
CA PRO A 277 6.19 -10.56 -8.44
C PRO A 277 7.38 -10.57 -7.48
N THR A 278 7.68 -11.74 -6.94
CA THR A 278 8.81 -12.04 -6.05
C THR A 278 10.00 -12.67 -6.79
N ASP A 279 11.14 -12.77 -6.10
CA ASP A 279 12.31 -13.58 -6.46
C ASP A 279 11.99 -14.99 -7.02
N ALA A 280 10.98 -15.67 -6.48
CA ALA A 280 10.52 -17.00 -6.89
C ALA A 280 9.48 -16.98 -8.03
N THR A 281 9.20 -15.81 -8.62
CA THR A 281 8.18 -15.63 -9.66
C THR A 281 8.78 -15.71 -11.06
N SER A 282 8.07 -16.34 -12.00
CA SER A 282 8.47 -16.53 -13.39
C SER A 282 7.29 -16.31 -14.35
N GLY A 283 7.59 -15.90 -15.59
CA GLY A 283 6.59 -15.61 -16.62
C GLY A 283 6.57 -14.14 -17.02
N ARG A 284 5.36 -13.60 -17.26
CA ARG A 284 5.12 -12.22 -17.72
C ARG A 284 5.02 -11.26 -16.55
N ILE A 285 6.17 -10.96 -15.95
CA ILE A 285 6.29 -10.07 -14.78
C ILE A 285 5.72 -8.68 -15.08
N GLU A 286 5.92 -8.22 -16.32
CA GLU A 286 5.40 -6.98 -16.89
C GLU A 286 3.86 -6.91 -17.02
N GLU A 287 3.13 -8.01 -16.81
CA GLU A 287 1.66 -8.04 -16.73
C GLU A 287 1.13 -8.14 -15.28
N MET A 288 2.00 -8.29 -14.28
CA MET A 288 1.63 -8.47 -12.86
C MET A 288 1.47 -7.14 -12.09
N ALA A 289 0.96 -7.20 -10.85
CA ALA A 289 0.74 -6.05 -9.99
C ALA A 289 2.06 -5.39 -9.52
N LEU A 290 2.60 -4.48 -10.34
CA LEU A 290 3.79 -3.69 -10.03
C LEU A 290 3.44 -2.48 -9.13
N TYR A 291 3.04 -2.75 -7.88
CA TYR A 291 2.60 -1.72 -6.93
C TYR A 291 3.67 -0.65 -6.69
N CYS A 292 3.35 0.61 -6.99
CA CYS A 292 4.32 1.70 -7.01
C CYS A 292 3.68 3.02 -6.57
N GLY A 293 4.33 3.74 -5.65
CA GLY A 293 3.93 5.07 -5.21
C GLY A 293 4.66 6.17 -5.98
N LEU A 294 4.24 7.42 -5.79
CA LEU A 294 4.86 8.59 -6.46
C LEU A 294 6.34 8.84 -6.06
N SER A 295 6.90 8.03 -5.16
CA SER A 295 8.30 8.10 -4.75
C SER A 295 9.26 7.25 -5.59
N CYS A 296 8.80 6.62 -6.68
CA CYS A 296 9.68 6.01 -7.69
C CYS A 296 10.71 6.99 -8.28
N SER A 297 10.32 8.25 -8.52
CA SER A 297 11.22 9.36 -8.91
C SER A 297 12.43 9.63 -8.00
N ALA A 298 12.51 8.97 -6.83
CA ALA A 298 13.66 9.05 -5.92
C ALA A 298 14.48 7.74 -5.84
N VAL A 299 14.10 6.70 -6.57
CA VAL A 299 14.73 5.37 -6.53
C VAL A 299 15.77 5.25 -7.64
N ALA A 300 17.02 5.62 -7.37
CA ALA A 300 18.10 5.59 -8.36
C ALA A 300 18.65 4.17 -8.69
N GLY A 301 18.14 3.11 -8.06
CA GLY A 301 18.61 1.73 -8.26
C GLY A 301 18.45 0.85 -6.99
N GLU A 302 19.15 -0.29 -6.96
CA GLU A 302 19.23 -1.13 -5.76
C GLU A 302 20.25 -0.60 -4.74
N ALA A 303 19.77 -0.17 -3.57
CA ALA A 303 20.57 0.17 -2.39
C ALA A 303 20.42 -0.90 -1.29
N ALA A 304 21.28 -0.90 -0.26
CA ALA A 304 20.96 -1.65 0.96
C ALA A 304 19.87 -0.91 1.75
N ALA A 305 19.03 -1.64 2.49
CA ALA A 305 18.01 -1.06 3.35
C ALA A 305 18.62 -0.11 4.41
N ALA A 306 19.84 -0.41 4.86
CA ALA A 306 20.61 0.45 5.76
C ALA A 306 21.01 1.79 5.13
N ASP A 307 21.36 1.82 3.83
CA ASP A 307 21.71 3.06 3.12
C ASP A 307 20.49 4.01 3.05
N VAL A 308 19.31 3.43 2.78
CA VAL A 308 18.03 4.16 2.75
C VAL A 308 17.71 4.75 4.13
N VAL A 309 17.86 3.98 5.20
CA VAL A 309 17.63 4.49 6.56
C VAL A 309 18.66 5.58 6.94
N ALA A 310 19.94 5.38 6.62
CA ALA A 310 21.01 6.32 6.89
C ALA A 310 20.80 7.68 6.19
N ALA A 311 20.31 7.69 4.95
CA ALA A 311 20.00 8.92 4.22
C ALA A 311 18.90 9.77 4.91
N PHE A 312 17.92 9.12 5.54
CA PHE A 312 16.80 9.80 6.22
C PHE A 312 17.09 10.13 7.70
N ALA A 313 18.05 9.44 8.33
CA ALA A 313 18.37 9.62 9.75
C ALA A 313 18.64 11.08 10.18
N PRO A 314 19.34 11.95 9.42
CA PRO A 314 19.55 13.36 9.79
C PRO A 314 18.26 14.19 9.96
N VAL A 315 17.16 13.76 9.34
CA VAL A 315 15.85 14.45 9.39
C VAL A 315 14.90 13.80 10.41
N LEU A 316 15.13 12.52 10.76
CA LEU A 316 14.18 11.69 11.51
C LEU A 316 14.68 11.15 12.86
N ALA A 317 15.95 11.40 13.23
CA ALA A 317 16.50 10.98 14.52
C ALA A 317 15.77 11.64 15.71
N ASP A 318 15.54 10.88 16.78
CA ASP A 318 14.92 11.43 17.98
C ASP A 318 15.83 12.49 18.63
N GLY A 319 15.30 13.70 18.82
CA GLY A 319 16.08 14.85 19.28
C GLY A 319 16.63 15.77 18.17
N ALA A 320 16.31 15.53 16.89
CA ALA A 320 16.54 16.46 15.78
C ALA A 320 15.69 17.75 15.91
N GLY A 321 16.05 18.61 16.86
CA GLY A 321 15.29 19.80 17.24
C GLY A 321 15.47 20.97 16.29
N ALA A 322 14.43 21.25 15.48
CA ALA A 322 14.05 22.57 14.98
C ALA A 322 15.19 23.48 14.42
N THR A 323 16.08 22.95 13.59
CA THR A 323 16.93 23.77 12.71
C THR A 323 16.15 24.17 11.45
N HIS A 324 15.25 25.16 11.59
CA HIS A 324 14.67 25.83 10.42
C HIS A 324 15.77 26.64 9.70
N PRO A 325 16.12 26.35 8.44
CA PRO A 325 16.89 27.28 7.63
C PRO A 325 15.96 28.43 7.22
N HIS A 326 15.96 29.52 7.98
CA HIS A 326 15.36 30.77 7.51
C HIS A 326 16.07 31.21 6.22
N PRO A 327 15.34 31.51 5.13
CA PRO A 327 15.95 32.04 3.92
C PRO A 327 16.37 33.49 4.15
N HIS A 328 17.59 33.68 4.68
CA HIS A 328 18.22 35.00 4.75
C HIS A 328 18.49 35.52 3.34
N THR A 329 17.56 36.31 2.85
CA THR A 329 17.76 37.24 1.74
C THR A 329 18.30 38.54 2.31
N ASP A 330 19.49 38.94 1.88
CA ASP A 330 19.88 40.36 1.81
C ASP A 330 21.03 40.54 0.79
N PRO A 331 21.19 41.72 0.15
CA PRO A 331 21.95 41.83 -1.08
C PRO A 331 23.33 42.51 -0.97
N HIS A 332 24.29 41.95 -1.72
CA HIS A 332 25.46 42.61 -2.33
C HIS A 332 26.57 43.23 -1.41
N PRO A 333 27.81 43.40 -1.95
CA PRO A 333 28.99 43.67 -1.14
C PRO A 333 29.42 45.14 -1.13
N HIS A 334 30.22 45.50 -0.13
CA HIS A 334 31.14 46.64 -0.18
C HIS A 334 32.58 46.17 0.02
N THR A 335 33.50 46.78 -0.72
CA THR A 335 34.94 46.65 -0.54
C THR A 335 35.43 47.60 0.58
N ASP A 336 36.55 47.27 1.23
CA ASP A 336 37.79 48.02 1.03
C ASP A 336 38.97 47.45 1.84
N THR A 337 40.17 47.91 1.45
CA THR A 337 41.51 47.76 2.03
C THR A 337 41.64 48.34 3.47
N ASP A 338 42.70 48.16 4.27
CA ASP A 338 44.12 47.97 3.89
C ASP A 338 45.04 47.32 4.98
N THR A 339 46.34 47.19 4.64
CA THR A 339 47.50 46.57 5.33
C THR A 339 47.80 46.88 6.81
N HIS A 340 48.47 45.93 7.50
CA HIS A 340 49.83 46.02 8.12
C HIS A 340 50.25 44.61 8.65
N LEU A 341 51.34 43.94 8.23
CA LEU A 341 52.76 44.08 8.63
C LEU A 341 53.01 43.85 10.16
N HIS A 342 53.99 43.07 10.68
CA HIS A 342 55.04 42.13 10.18
C HIS A 342 55.80 41.54 11.43
N PRO A 343 56.86 40.69 11.37
CA PRO A 343 57.20 39.48 10.57
C PRO A 343 57.69 38.27 11.46
N CYS A 344 58.10 37.12 10.86
CA CYS A 344 59.27 36.29 11.26
C CYS A 344 59.47 35.00 10.43
N THR A 345 60.67 34.86 9.83
CA THR A 345 61.53 33.65 9.60
C THR A 345 61.02 32.25 10.02
N ASP A 346 61.26 31.12 9.33
CA ASP A 346 61.89 30.72 8.03
C ASP A 346 61.62 29.18 7.84
N THR A 347 62.00 28.39 6.81
CA THR A 347 62.93 28.49 5.66
C THR A 347 62.44 27.63 4.45
N HIS A 348 63.23 27.52 3.38
CA HIS A 348 63.04 26.69 2.15
C HIS A 348 64.05 25.49 2.09
N PRO A 349 64.04 24.52 1.11
CA PRO A 349 63.51 24.63 -0.27
C PRO A 349 62.85 23.40 -0.96
N HIS A 350 62.29 23.68 -2.15
CA HIS A 350 61.86 22.77 -3.24
C HIS A 350 63.06 22.10 -3.98
N PRO A 351 62.84 21.05 -4.81
CA PRO A 351 62.61 21.27 -6.25
C PRO A 351 61.56 20.35 -6.92
N ASP A 352 60.77 20.90 -7.85
CA ASP A 352 60.15 20.17 -8.96
C ASP A 352 61.13 20.02 -10.14
N PRO A 353 60.88 19.07 -11.08
CA PRO A 353 61.04 19.44 -12.48
C PRO A 353 60.00 18.86 -13.47
N GLN A 354 59.31 19.78 -14.15
CA GLN A 354 59.06 19.85 -15.60
C GLN A 354 58.14 18.84 -16.34
N MET A 355 57.10 19.43 -16.94
CA MET A 355 56.53 19.25 -18.29
C MET A 355 56.82 17.98 -19.12
N GLY A 356 55.73 17.39 -19.64
CA GLY A 356 55.68 16.76 -20.96
C GLY A 356 54.45 17.28 -21.73
N THR A 357 54.58 17.47 -23.05
CA THR A 357 53.49 17.84 -23.98
C THR A 357 52.79 16.55 -24.50
N ASP A 358 51.65 16.52 -25.19
CA ASP A 358 51.22 17.29 -26.38
C ASP A 358 49.70 17.58 -26.40
N ALA A 359 49.28 18.39 -27.38
CA ALA A 359 47.90 18.81 -27.58
C ALA A 359 47.27 18.17 -28.84
N HIS A 360 45.95 17.95 -28.80
CA HIS A 360 45.12 17.87 -29.99
C HIS A 360 43.92 18.82 -29.86
N ALA A 361 43.83 19.77 -30.79
CA ALA A 361 42.70 20.66 -30.93
C ALA A 361 41.59 20.01 -31.79
N ALA A 362 40.37 20.56 -31.69
CA ALA A 362 39.22 20.16 -32.51
C ALA A 362 39.41 20.52 -34.00
N PRO A 363 38.48 20.10 -34.87
CA PRO A 363 37.33 20.98 -35.06
C PRO A 363 35.96 20.26 -35.12
N ASP A 364 34.97 20.92 -34.53
CA ASP A 364 33.62 20.98 -35.07
C ASP A 364 33.43 22.44 -35.53
N PRO A 365 33.03 22.68 -36.79
CA PRO A 365 31.68 23.19 -36.98
C PRO A 365 30.99 22.72 -38.26
N GLN A 366 29.67 22.49 -38.20
CA GLN A 366 28.73 23.41 -38.86
C GLN A 366 27.27 23.26 -38.39
N MET A 367 26.58 24.40 -38.27
CA MET A 367 25.13 24.43 -38.01
C MET A 367 24.35 24.05 -39.27
N GLY A 368 23.54 23.00 -39.17
CA GLY A 368 22.40 22.79 -40.07
C GLY A 368 21.18 23.55 -39.55
N THR A 369 20.92 24.75 -40.08
CA THR A 369 19.68 25.47 -39.80
C THR A 369 18.56 24.99 -40.71
N ASP A 370 17.47 24.50 -40.15
CA ASP A 370 16.14 24.67 -40.74
C ASP A 370 15.08 24.66 -39.63
N ALA A 371 14.43 25.80 -39.43
CA ALA A 371 13.32 25.96 -38.50
C ALA A 371 12.05 26.23 -39.30
N HIS A 372 11.12 25.27 -39.33
CA HIS A 372 9.83 25.46 -39.99
C HIS A 372 8.95 26.39 -39.16
N ALA A 373 8.96 27.68 -39.53
CA ALA A 373 8.09 28.69 -38.96
C ALA A 373 6.61 28.43 -39.30
N ALA A 374 5.74 28.66 -38.32
CA ALA A 374 4.29 28.68 -38.53
C ALA A 374 3.86 29.94 -39.30
N PRO A 375 2.99 29.85 -40.30
CA PRO A 375 2.40 31.01 -40.99
C PRO A 375 0.97 31.30 -40.51
N ASP A 376 0.78 32.46 -39.90
CA ASP A 376 -0.46 33.25 -39.87
C ASP A 376 -0.04 34.72 -39.59
N PRO A 377 -0.77 35.79 -39.97
CA PRO A 377 -2.21 35.85 -40.23
C PRO A 377 -2.61 36.34 -41.64
N GLN A 378 -3.89 36.20 -41.99
CA GLN A 378 -4.72 37.31 -42.53
C GLN A 378 -6.24 37.09 -42.30
N MET A 379 -7.00 38.18 -42.27
CA MET A 379 -8.44 38.20 -41.92
C MET A 379 -9.36 37.86 -43.11
N GLY A 380 -10.49 37.22 -42.81
CA GLY A 380 -11.68 37.16 -43.67
C GLY A 380 -12.94 37.30 -42.81
N THR A 381 -13.88 38.16 -43.22
CA THR A 381 -15.08 38.50 -42.43
C THR A 381 -16.23 37.53 -42.66
N ASP A 382 -16.99 37.21 -41.61
CA ASP A 382 -18.31 37.81 -41.38
C ASP A 382 -18.83 37.43 -39.97
N ALA A 383 -19.86 38.14 -39.51
CA ALA A 383 -20.31 38.09 -38.11
C ALA A 383 -21.82 37.91 -37.98
N HIS A 384 -22.25 37.22 -36.92
CA HIS A 384 -23.56 37.44 -36.29
C HIS A 384 -23.47 37.29 -34.77
N ALA A 385 -24.42 37.89 -34.05
CA ALA A 385 -24.26 38.29 -32.65
C ALA A 385 -24.94 37.36 -31.64
N ALA A 386 -24.45 37.42 -30.39
CA ALA A 386 -25.18 36.95 -29.22
C ALA A 386 -26.44 37.80 -28.94
N PRO A 387 -27.28 37.40 -27.98
CA PRO A 387 -27.17 38.14 -26.71
C PRO A 387 -27.26 37.28 -25.44
N ASP A 388 -26.60 37.77 -24.41
CA ASP A 388 -26.86 37.53 -22.99
C ASP A 388 -26.67 38.89 -22.30
N PRO A 389 -27.55 39.35 -21.39
CA PRO A 389 -27.15 39.31 -19.97
C PRO A 389 -28.29 39.27 -18.93
N TYR A 390 -28.03 38.68 -17.75
CA TYR A 390 -28.24 39.42 -16.48
C TYR A 390 -27.42 38.88 -15.28
N MET A 391 -27.08 39.75 -14.32
CA MET A 391 -26.48 39.38 -13.02
C MET A 391 -27.51 39.41 -11.88
N GLY A 392 -27.40 38.48 -10.93
CA GLY A 392 -28.13 38.49 -9.66
C GLY A 392 -27.28 37.90 -8.55
N THR A 393 -27.41 38.41 -7.32
CA THR A 393 -26.47 38.16 -6.22
C THR A 393 -27.06 37.36 -5.06
N ASP A 394 -26.14 36.95 -4.18
CA ASP A 394 -26.33 36.57 -2.78
C ASP A 394 -26.86 35.16 -2.46
N ALA A 395 -26.40 34.67 -1.31
CA ALA A 395 -26.57 33.30 -0.83
C ALA A 395 -27.47 33.27 0.41
N HIS A 396 -28.02 32.10 0.75
CA HIS A 396 -28.33 31.75 2.14
C HIS A 396 -28.32 30.22 2.38
N ALA A 397 -28.36 29.85 3.66
CA ALA A 397 -28.02 28.52 4.17
C ALA A 397 -29.09 27.44 3.95
N ALA A 398 -28.68 26.18 4.17
CA ALA A 398 -29.57 25.02 4.28
C ALA A 398 -30.52 25.12 5.50
N PRO A 399 -31.54 24.25 5.59
CA PRO A 399 -31.28 22.99 6.30
C PRO A 399 -31.91 21.73 5.66
N ASP A 400 -31.32 20.58 6.00
CA ASP A 400 -31.95 19.25 5.93
C ASP A 400 -33.10 19.16 6.98
N PRO A 401 -34.18 18.35 6.82
CA PRO A 401 -34.06 17.00 7.37
C PRO A 401 -34.99 15.86 6.81
N TYR A 402 -34.49 14.63 6.97
CA TYR A 402 -35.20 13.39 7.37
C TYR A 402 -35.83 12.45 6.33
N MET A 403 -35.99 11.20 6.78
CA MET A 403 -36.41 10.01 6.01
C MET A 403 -37.91 9.95 5.67
N GLY A 404 -38.22 9.36 4.50
CA GLY A 404 -39.53 8.82 4.12
C GLY A 404 -39.35 7.64 3.15
N THR A 405 -40.26 6.66 3.17
CA THR A 405 -40.09 5.38 2.46
C THR A 405 -40.96 5.24 1.21
N ASP A 406 -40.60 4.22 0.43
CA ASP A 406 -41.41 3.52 -0.59
C ASP A 406 -41.65 4.21 -1.94
N ALA A 407 -41.85 3.35 -2.95
CA ALA A 407 -41.80 3.71 -4.36
C ALA A 407 -43.17 3.66 -5.03
N HIS A 408 -43.39 4.58 -5.97
CA HIS A 408 -44.46 4.48 -6.97
C HIS A 408 -43.89 4.74 -8.37
N ALA A 409 -44.45 4.04 -9.36
CA ALA A 409 -43.97 4.02 -10.74
C ALA A 409 -45.10 4.30 -11.73
N ALA A 410 -44.70 4.64 -12.97
CA ALA A 410 -45.53 4.80 -14.17
C ALA A 410 -46.48 6.02 -14.21
N PRO A 411 -47.00 6.42 -15.40
CA PRO A 411 -46.74 5.88 -16.74
C PRO A 411 -46.20 6.91 -17.76
N ASP A 412 -45.75 6.39 -18.91
CA ASP A 412 -45.29 7.12 -20.10
C ASP A 412 -46.24 6.85 -21.31
N PRO A 413 -46.43 7.80 -22.24
CA PRO A 413 -47.13 7.52 -23.51
C PRO A 413 -46.43 8.06 -24.79
N TYR A 414 -45.52 7.26 -25.35
CA TYR A 414 -45.62 6.70 -26.72
C TYR A 414 -45.84 7.62 -27.96
N MET A 415 -44.91 7.57 -28.94
CA MET A 415 -45.11 6.97 -30.29
C MET A 415 -43.91 7.24 -31.24
N GLY A 416 -43.45 6.23 -32.01
CA GLY A 416 -42.30 6.44 -32.94
C GLY A 416 -41.79 5.22 -33.74
N THR A 417 -42.70 4.35 -34.18
CA THR A 417 -42.58 3.36 -35.29
C THR A 417 -41.22 3.09 -35.98
N ASP A 418 -40.78 1.83 -35.98
CA ASP A 418 -40.95 0.97 -37.17
C ASP A 418 -40.89 -0.53 -36.81
N ALA A 419 -41.40 -1.42 -37.69
CA ALA A 419 -41.59 -2.83 -37.34
C ALA A 419 -41.49 -3.83 -38.51
N HIS A 420 -40.91 -5.01 -38.23
CA HIS A 420 -41.09 -6.23 -39.02
C HIS A 420 -41.35 -7.44 -38.11
N ALA A 421 -42.19 -8.37 -38.59
CA ALA A 421 -42.87 -9.34 -37.74
C ALA A 421 -42.39 -10.78 -37.93
N ALA A 422 -42.59 -11.59 -36.89
CA ALA A 422 -42.54 -13.06 -36.94
C ALA A 422 -43.97 -13.64 -36.74
N PRO A 423 -44.27 -14.84 -37.26
CA PRO A 423 -45.52 -15.54 -36.97
C PRO A 423 -45.33 -16.75 -36.03
N ASP A 424 -45.60 -16.54 -34.73
CA ASP A 424 -46.66 -17.22 -33.94
C ASP A 424 -46.80 -18.78 -33.89
N PRO A 425 -47.55 -19.36 -32.92
CA PRO A 425 -46.98 -20.43 -32.10
C PRO A 425 -47.83 -21.73 -32.07
N TYR A 426 -47.45 -22.67 -31.20
CA TYR A 426 -48.19 -23.91 -30.95
C TYR A 426 -48.52 -24.09 -29.46
N MET A 427 -49.69 -24.66 -29.14
CA MET A 427 -50.16 -24.89 -27.77
C MET A 427 -51.02 -26.16 -27.66
N GLY A 428 -50.97 -26.83 -26.50
CA GLY A 428 -51.80 -27.99 -26.11
C GLY A 428 -51.16 -28.71 -24.89
N THR A 429 -51.71 -28.63 -23.67
CA THR A 429 -52.77 -29.53 -23.11
C THR A 429 -52.29 -30.99 -22.98
N ASP A 430 -52.25 -31.65 -21.82
CA ASP A 430 -53.07 -31.50 -20.60
C ASP A 430 -52.30 -31.86 -19.29
N ALA A 431 -52.99 -31.74 -18.14
CA ALA A 431 -52.53 -32.17 -16.81
C ALA A 431 -53.22 -33.47 -16.34
N HIS A 432 -52.71 -34.13 -15.29
CA HIS A 432 -53.49 -34.68 -14.15
C HIS A 432 -52.58 -35.29 -13.06
N ALA A 433 -53.16 -35.71 -11.92
CA ALA A 433 -52.47 -35.96 -10.65
C ALA A 433 -52.44 -37.43 -10.19
N ALA A 434 -51.71 -37.70 -9.08
CA ALA A 434 -51.55 -39.03 -8.46
C ALA A 434 -52.82 -39.57 -7.76
N PRO A 435 -52.85 -40.88 -7.44
CA PRO A 435 -52.92 -41.27 -6.01
C PRO A 435 -52.20 -42.58 -5.60
N HIS A 436 -51.98 -42.76 -4.28
CA HIS A 436 -51.67 -44.03 -3.60
C HIS A 436 -52.96 -44.75 -3.13
N PRO A 437 -52.95 -46.08 -2.80
CA PRO A 437 -52.91 -46.48 -1.38
C PRO A 437 -52.30 -47.87 -1.00
N HIS A 438 -51.69 -47.93 0.20
CA HIS A 438 -51.60 -49.00 1.25
C HIS A 438 -51.68 -50.52 0.98
N LYS A 439 -50.88 -51.29 1.78
CA LYS A 439 -51.39 -52.14 2.90
C LYS A 439 -50.30 -52.75 3.84
N ASP A 440 -50.57 -52.65 5.16
CA ASP A 440 -50.47 -53.60 6.31
C ASP A 440 -49.29 -54.63 6.42
N THR A 441 -48.73 -55.07 7.58
CA THR A 441 -49.13 -55.13 9.02
C THR A 441 -47.95 -55.07 10.03
N GLU A 442 -48.22 -54.78 11.31
CA GLU A 442 -47.33 -54.87 12.52
C GLU A 442 -47.54 -56.22 13.32
N PRO A 443 -46.92 -56.56 14.52
CA PRO A 443 -46.40 -55.69 15.60
C PRO A 443 -45.14 -56.11 16.45
N HIS A 444 -44.80 -55.23 17.42
CA HIS A 444 -43.94 -55.27 18.64
C HIS A 444 -43.94 -56.55 19.54
N PRO A 445 -43.01 -56.78 20.53
CA PRO A 445 -42.57 -55.83 21.59
C PRO A 445 -41.11 -55.89 22.18
N ASP A 446 -40.90 -55.03 23.20
CA ASP A 446 -39.72 -54.68 24.07
C ASP A 446 -39.57 -55.66 25.30
N PRO A 447 -38.84 -55.41 26.45
CA PRO A 447 -37.79 -54.43 26.86
C PRO A 447 -36.61 -54.96 27.78
N HIS A 448 -35.74 -54.02 28.23
CA HIS A 448 -35.09 -53.89 29.60
C HIS A 448 -33.55 -54.05 29.84
N ALA A 449 -32.98 -53.00 30.49
CA ALA A 449 -31.89 -52.91 31.51
C ALA A 449 -30.45 -53.46 31.25
N GLY A 450 -29.34 -52.89 31.79
CA GLY A 450 -29.11 -51.60 32.49
C GLY A 450 -28.13 -51.67 33.70
N THR A 451 -27.02 -50.90 33.72
CA THR A 451 -26.21 -50.48 34.92
C THR A 451 -25.00 -49.55 34.56
N HIS A 452 -24.41 -48.85 35.54
CA HIS A 452 -23.20 -47.98 35.46
C HIS A 452 -22.03 -48.59 36.32
N PRO A 453 -20.83 -47.98 36.55
CA PRO A 453 -20.16 -46.78 35.97
C PRO A 453 -18.65 -46.94 35.55
N HIS A 454 -18.04 -45.85 35.04
CA HIS A 454 -16.61 -45.36 35.05
C HIS A 454 -15.39 -46.25 35.44
N PRO A 455 -14.12 -45.94 35.00
CA PRO A 455 -13.60 -44.62 34.56
C PRO A 455 -12.71 -44.57 33.28
N ASP A 456 -12.28 -43.35 32.94
CA ASP A 456 -11.28 -42.96 31.92
C ASP A 456 -9.84 -43.46 32.27
N PRO A 457 -8.88 -43.56 31.31
CA PRO A 457 -8.34 -42.41 30.56
C PRO A 457 -8.09 -42.60 29.03
N ASP A 458 -7.86 -41.45 28.37
CA ASP A 458 -7.27 -41.23 27.04
C ASP A 458 -5.93 -42.01 26.82
N PRO A 459 -5.45 -42.27 25.56
CA PRO A 459 -5.27 -41.22 24.54
C PRO A 459 -5.55 -41.58 23.05
N ASP A 460 -5.53 -40.52 22.23
CA ASP A 460 -5.14 -40.45 20.81
C ASP A 460 -5.78 -41.42 19.79
N ALA A 461 -6.64 -40.88 18.90
CA ALA A 461 -6.20 -40.51 17.54
C ALA A 461 -7.38 -40.22 16.58
N HIS A 462 -7.49 -38.98 16.09
CA HIS A 462 -8.21 -38.69 14.84
C HIS A 462 -7.53 -37.57 14.04
N ALA A 463 -7.14 -37.88 12.80
CA ALA A 463 -6.64 -36.91 11.84
C ALA A 463 -7.81 -36.13 11.21
N GLY A 464 -7.83 -34.80 11.38
CA GLY A 464 -8.61 -33.90 10.54
C GLY A 464 -7.86 -33.62 9.25
N THR A 465 -8.54 -33.64 8.10
CA THR A 465 -7.93 -33.41 6.79
C THR A 465 -8.00 -31.95 6.38
N ASP A 466 -6.88 -31.40 5.89
CA ASP A 466 -6.85 -30.11 5.22
C ASP A 466 -7.53 -30.20 3.84
N MET A 467 -8.71 -29.60 3.70
CA MET A 467 -9.23 -29.03 2.44
C MET A 467 -10.11 -27.84 2.80
N ASP A 468 -9.73 -26.62 2.39
CA ASP A 468 -10.59 -25.42 2.25
C ASP A 468 -9.76 -24.22 1.74
N LEU A 469 -8.98 -24.43 0.67
CA LEU A 469 -8.21 -23.36 0.00
C LEU A 469 -8.22 -23.42 -1.53
N ASP A 470 -8.41 -24.60 -2.12
CA ASP A 470 -8.45 -24.74 -3.59
C ASP A 470 -9.82 -24.36 -4.18
N LEU A 471 -10.90 -24.51 -3.40
CA LEU A 471 -12.28 -24.38 -3.89
C LEU A 471 -12.73 -22.94 -4.19
N ASP A 472 -12.27 -21.94 -3.44
CA ASP A 472 -12.67 -20.54 -3.68
C ASP A 472 -12.06 -19.98 -4.97
N MET A 473 -10.78 -20.31 -5.25
CA MET A 473 -10.08 -19.78 -6.43
C MET A 473 -10.56 -20.40 -7.75
N GLU A 474 -10.98 -21.67 -7.77
CA GLU A 474 -11.64 -22.25 -8.95
C GLU A 474 -13.07 -21.70 -9.14
N ARG A 475 -13.74 -21.30 -8.05
CA ARG A 475 -15.11 -20.80 -8.08
C ARG A 475 -15.22 -19.34 -8.51
N GLU A 476 -14.32 -18.46 -8.09
CA GLU A 476 -14.29 -17.06 -8.60
C GLU A 476 -14.06 -17.02 -10.12
N LEU A 477 -13.29 -17.95 -10.68
CA LEU A 477 -13.03 -18.06 -12.12
C LEU A 477 -14.20 -18.67 -12.93
N SER A 478 -15.18 -19.33 -12.28
CA SER A 478 -16.41 -19.80 -12.93
C SER A 478 -17.33 -18.65 -13.31
N ASP A 479 -17.50 -17.69 -12.40
CA ASP A 479 -18.57 -16.70 -12.49
C ASP A 479 -18.13 -15.44 -13.26
N ALA A 480 -16.82 -15.23 -13.43
CA ALA A 480 -16.24 -14.25 -14.37
C ALA A 480 -16.18 -14.73 -15.85
N GLY A 481 -16.81 -15.87 -16.17
CA GLY A 481 -16.62 -16.61 -17.42
C GLY A 481 -17.84 -16.73 -18.34
N ARG A 482 -18.78 -15.77 -18.34
CA ARG A 482 -20.02 -15.79 -19.16
C ARG A 482 -20.38 -14.46 -19.79
#